data_AF-A0A2X0IMW8-F1
#
_entry.id   AF-A0A2X0IMW8-F1
#
_cell.length_a   1.000
_cell.length_b   1.000
_cell.length_c   1.000
_cell.angle_alpha   90.00
_cell.angle_beta   90.00
_cell.angle_gamma   90.00
#
_symmetry.space_group_name_H-M   'P 1'
#
loop_
_entity.id
_entity.type
_entity.pdbx_description
1 polymer ?
#
loop_
_entity_poly.entity_id
_entity_poly.type
_entity_poly.pdbx_seq_one_letter_code
_entity_poly.pdbx_strand_id
1 'polypeptide(L)'
;MSATTAAPVATTAKKRGSGLFQGLQKLGRSLQLPIAVLPAAGILLRLGQPDVFGAQGLHWGKVAAVFAAAGQGVFDNMPLLFCIGVAIGFAKKADGSTALAAVVGFVVYHNVLTAFPAAGTVTAATPAGTPQNPGVLGGIVIGLLSAVLWQKYHRTKLVDWLGFFNGRRLVPIQMAFVGTLVGVLFGLTWGTIGGGLDHFSNWLIGLGPLGAGIFGFVNRLLLPIGMHQFVNTFFWQQVGTYHGVHGDLNRFFAGDPSAGQFMSGFYPIMMFGLPAAALAIVHTARPERRKVVAGMMLSVALTAFVTGVTEPIEFAFMFIAPVLFVIHALLTGVSMAVTWGLGVHHGFTFSAGLLDYVLNWHFATKPWLIIPIGLCFAAVYYVLFRFAIVKFNLTTPGREPEEEIEDVTKA
;
A
#
# COMPACT_ATOMS: atom_id res chain seq x y z
N MET A 1 -42.43 -49.57 14.70
CA MET A 1 -42.40 -48.11 14.44
C MET A 1 -41.34 -47.51 15.36
N SER A 2 -40.14 -47.27 14.86
CA SER A 2 -39.04 -46.69 15.64
C SER A 2 -38.85 -45.25 15.19
N ALA A 3 -39.18 -44.31 16.08
CA ALA A 3 -39.09 -42.88 15.83
C ALA A 3 -37.65 -42.41 16.07
N THR A 4 -36.94 -42.09 14.99
CA THR A 4 -35.60 -41.48 15.06
C THR A 4 -35.75 -40.00 15.34
N THR A 5 -35.47 -39.58 16.58
CA THR A 5 -35.39 -38.16 16.96
C THR A 5 -34.13 -37.54 16.38
N ALA A 6 -34.30 -36.59 15.45
CA ALA A 6 -33.21 -35.79 14.90
C ALA A 6 -32.65 -34.85 15.97
N ALA A 7 -31.33 -34.84 16.13
CA ALA A 7 -30.62 -33.93 17.02
C ALA A 7 -30.72 -32.47 16.51
N PRO A 8 -30.79 -31.46 17.41
CA PRO A 8 -30.90 -30.07 17.00
C PRO A 8 -29.57 -29.59 16.40
N VAL A 9 -29.65 -28.97 15.22
CA VAL A 9 -28.51 -28.30 14.59
C VAL A 9 -28.16 -27.07 15.42
N ALA A 10 -26.99 -27.11 16.08
CA ALA A 10 -26.46 -25.97 16.81
C ALA A 10 -26.19 -24.82 15.83
N THR A 11 -27.00 -23.75 15.91
CA THR A 11 -26.75 -22.50 15.20
C THR A 11 -25.49 -21.85 15.77
N THR A 12 -24.40 -21.87 15.01
CA THR A 12 -23.16 -21.18 15.34
C THR A 12 -23.42 -19.67 15.38
N ALA A 13 -23.39 -19.10 16.58
CA ALA A 13 -23.44 -17.66 16.77
C ALA A 13 -22.26 -17.00 16.03
N LYS A 14 -22.56 -16.16 15.04
CA LYS A 14 -21.54 -15.35 14.33
C LYS A 14 -20.78 -14.50 15.36
N LYS A 15 -19.55 -14.91 15.70
CA LYS A 15 -18.63 -14.11 16.52
C LYS A 15 -18.42 -12.74 15.88
N ARG A 16 -18.86 -11.69 16.58
CA ARG A 16 -18.88 -10.28 16.15
C ARG A 16 -17.53 -9.72 15.66
N GLY A 17 -16.40 -10.38 15.97
CA GLY A 17 -15.06 -10.01 15.52
C GLY A 17 -14.60 -10.57 14.16
N SER A 18 -15.20 -11.66 13.65
CA SER A 18 -14.76 -12.27 12.38
C SER A 18 -15.08 -11.39 11.16
N GLY A 19 -16.18 -10.63 11.23
CA GLY A 19 -16.60 -9.74 10.15
C GLY A 19 -15.70 -8.52 9.96
N LEU A 20 -15.23 -7.90 11.05
CA LEU A 20 -14.33 -6.74 10.99
C LEU A 20 -12.97 -7.13 10.41
N PHE A 21 -12.39 -8.22 10.89
CA PHE A 21 -11.11 -8.73 10.40
C PHE A 21 -11.15 -9.09 8.91
N GLN A 22 -12.21 -9.80 8.47
CA GLN A 22 -12.43 -10.09 7.06
C GLN A 22 -12.64 -8.81 6.22
N GLY A 23 -13.27 -7.79 6.79
CA GLY A 23 -13.44 -6.48 6.16
C GLY A 23 -12.11 -5.77 5.94
N LEU A 24 -11.24 -5.74 6.96
CA LEU A 24 -9.90 -5.15 6.88
C LEU A 24 -9.01 -5.87 5.86
N GLN A 25 -9.03 -7.20 5.84
CA GLN A 25 -8.31 -7.98 4.83
C GLN A 25 -8.78 -7.67 3.40
N LYS A 26 -10.09 -7.54 3.18
CA LYS A 26 -10.63 -7.17 1.87
C LYS A 26 -10.23 -5.76 1.47
N LEU A 27 -10.28 -4.82 2.41
CA LEU A 27 -9.81 -3.45 2.18
C LEU A 27 -8.33 -3.47 1.80
N GLY A 28 -7.48 -4.14 2.57
CA GLY A 28 -6.05 -4.27 2.27
C GLY A 28 -5.77 -4.84 0.86
N ARG A 29 -6.45 -5.92 0.47
CA ARG A 29 -6.35 -6.47 -0.90
C ARG A 29 -6.84 -5.50 -1.97
N SER A 30 -7.91 -4.76 -1.70
CA SER A 30 -8.47 -3.80 -2.65
C SER A 30 -7.56 -2.61 -2.94
N LEU A 31 -6.67 -2.25 -2.01
CA LEU A 31 -5.66 -1.21 -2.18
C LEU A 31 -4.51 -1.62 -3.10
N GLN A 32 -4.30 -2.93 -3.36
CA GLN A 32 -3.19 -3.41 -4.19
C GLN A 32 -3.38 -3.10 -5.68
N LEU A 33 -4.62 -3.15 -6.18
CA LEU A 33 -4.93 -2.94 -7.60
C LEU A 33 -4.45 -1.56 -8.13
N PRO A 34 -4.75 -0.42 -7.48
CA PRO A 34 -4.24 0.88 -7.93
C PRO A 34 -2.72 1.00 -7.74
N ILE A 35 -2.17 0.39 -6.69
CA ILE A 35 -0.72 0.40 -6.39
C ILE A 35 0.08 -0.32 -7.47
N ALA A 36 -0.47 -1.37 -8.09
CA ALA A 36 0.19 -2.11 -9.16
C ALA A 36 0.54 -1.26 -10.39
N VAL A 37 -0.07 -0.08 -10.56
CA VAL A 37 0.22 0.85 -11.67
C VAL A 37 1.41 1.77 -11.36
N LEU A 38 1.76 1.94 -10.08
CA LEU A 38 2.84 2.84 -9.65
C LEU A 38 4.23 2.55 -10.25
N PRO A 39 4.68 1.28 -10.43
CA PRO A 39 5.97 1.02 -11.09
C PRO A 39 6.02 1.60 -12.51
N ALA A 40 4.96 1.40 -13.29
CA ALA A 40 4.89 1.90 -14.65
C ALA A 40 4.89 3.44 -14.65
N ALA A 41 4.09 4.06 -13.77
CA ALA A 41 4.07 5.51 -13.60
C ALA A 41 5.43 6.09 -13.20
N GLY A 42 6.12 5.43 -12.26
CA GLY A 42 7.44 5.82 -11.78
C GLY A 42 8.51 5.72 -12.87
N ILE A 43 8.53 4.64 -13.65
CA ILE A 43 9.45 4.50 -14.79
C ILE A 43 9.18 5.59 -15.83
N LEU A 44 7.91 5.82 -16.20
CA LEU A 44 7.55 6.87 -17.16
C LEU A 44 8.01 8.26 -16.65
N LEU A 45 7.72 8.59 -15.39
CA LEU A 45 8.15 9.84 -14.78
C LEU A 45 9.68 9.98 -14.77
N ARG A 46 10.40 8.88 -14.51
CA ARG A 46 11.87 8.86 -14.46
C ARG A 46 12.50 9.08 -15.84
N LEU A 47 11.96 8.44 -16.88
CA LEU A 47 12.41 8.66 -18.26
C LEU A 47 12.22 10.11 -18.70
N GLY A 48 11.24 10.80 -18.11
CA GLY A 48 10.97 12.21 -18.37
C GLY A 48 11.93 13.21 -17.71
N GLN A 49 12.84 12.76 -16.85
CA GLN A 49 13.69 13.65 -16.06
C GLN A 49 14.79 14.33 -16.89
N PRO A 50 15.27 15.51 -16.44
CA PRO A 50 16.23 16.31 -17.19
C PRO A 50 17.54 15.58 -17.51
N ASP A 51 17.99 14.70 -16.62
CA ASP A 51 19.22 13.91 -16.69
C ASP A 51 19.10 12.60 -17.49
N VAL A 52 17.90 12.21 -17.93
CA VAL A 52 17.69 10.98 -18.72
C VAL A 52 17.42 11.34 -20.18
N PHE A 53 16.18 11.67 -20.54
CA PHE A 53 15.84 12.11 -21.90
C PHE A 53 15.86 13.63 -22.03
N GLY A 54 15.93 14.38 -20.93
CA GLY A 54 15.86 15.83 -20.95
C GLY A 54 17.18 16.52 -21.31
N ALA A 55 17.29 17.78 -20.90
CA ALA A 55 18.33 18.70 -21.36
C ALA A 55 19.75 18.40 -20.85
N GLN A 56 19.90 17.55 -19.84
CA GLN A 56 21.18 17.15 -19.23
C GLN A 56 21.55 15.69 -19.55
N GLY A 57 20.64 14.95 -20.17
CA GLY A 57 20.84 13.58 -20.65
C GLY A 57 20.94 13.53 -22.18
N LEU A 58 20.00 12.85 -22.83
CA LEU A 58 19.99 12.65 -24.29
C LEU A 58 19.58 13.89 -25.11
N HIS A 59 19.24 15.01 -24.47
CA HIS A 59 18.76 16.24 -25.12
C HIS A 59 17.49 16.06 -25.96
N TRP A 60 16.68 15.04 -25.65
CA TRP A 60 15.40 14.75 -26.30
C TRP A 60 14.24 15.44 -25.56
N GLY A 61 14.28 16.77 -25.46
CA GLY A 61 13.38 17.54 -24.58
C GLY A 61 11.88 17.25 -24.76
N LYS A 62 11.41 17.08 -26.00
CA LYS A 62 10.00 16.70 -26.26
C LYS A 62 9.67 15.29 -25.77
N VAL A 63 10.59 14.33 -25.96
CA VAL A 63 10.41 12.95 -25.49
C VAL A 63 10.37 12.94 -23.96
N ALA A 64 11.29 13.66 -23.31
CA ALA A 64 11.30 13.83 -21.86
C ALA A 64 9.95 14.39 -21.34
N ALA A 65 9.44 15.45 -21.96
CA ALA A 65 8.16 16.04 -21.59
C ALA A 65 6.98 15.05 -21.75
N VAL A 66 6.97 14.23 -22.81
CA VAL A 66 5.95 13.20 -23.02
C VAL A 66 5.98 12.16 -21.90
N PHE A 67 7.16 11.64 -21.56
CA PHE A 67 7.33 10.65 -20.50
C PHE A 67 6.99 11.21 -19.12
N ALA A 68 7.44 12.43 -18.81
CA ALA A 68 7.12 13.12 -17.56
C ALA A 68 5.60 13.31 -17.42
N ALA A 69 4.93 13.83 -18.46
CA ALA A 69 3.48 14.02 -18.45
C ALA A 69 2.71 12.69 -18.31
N ALA A 70 3.16 11.62 -18.98
CA ALA A 70 2.54 10.31 -18.89
C ALA A 70 2.62 9.72 -17.46
N GLY A 71 3.80 9.81 -16.83
CA GLY A 71 3.97 9.40 -15.44
C GLY A 71 3.15 10.25 -14.47
N GLN A 72 3.22 11.58 -14.61
CA GLN A 72 2.50 12.53 -13.76
C GLN A 72 0.98 12.36 -13.85
N GLY A 73 0.44 12.09 -15.05
CA GLY A 73 -0.99 11.85 -15.23
C GLY A 73 -1.54 10.71 -14.37
N VAL A 74 -0.72 9.70 -14.06
CA VAL A 74 -1.11 8.63 -13.13
C VAL A 74 -1.08 9.12 -11.68
N PHE A 75 -0.03 9.84 -11.27
CA PHE A 75 0.11 10.39 -9.91
C PHE A 75 -1.00 11.41 -9.57
N ASP A 76 -1.33 12.31 -10.51
CA ASP A 76 -2.37 13.33 -10.33
C ASP A 76 -3.77 12.73 -10.14
N ASN A 77 -4.00 11.54 -10.70
CA ASN A 77 -5.29 10.84 -10.64
C ASN A 77 -5.33 9.72 -9.59
N MET A 78 -4.34 9.66 -8.68
CA MET A 78 -4.29 8.66 -7.61
C MET A 78 -5.59 8.55 -6.79
N PRO A 79 -6.23 9.64 -6.34
CA PRO A 79 -7.47 9.53 -5.58
C PRO A 79 -8.59 8.79 -6.33
N LEU A 80 -8.72 9.06 -7.63
CA LEU A 80 -9.72 8.39 -8.48
C LEU A 80 -9.36 6.92 -8.74
N LEU A 81 -8.08 6.63 -9.01
CA LEU A 81 -7.61 5.26 -9.23
C LEU A 81 -7.81 4.40 -7.98
N PHE A 82 -7.52 4.94 -6.79
CA PHE A 82 -7.83 4.28 -5.52
C PHE A 82 -9.32 4.13 -5.28
N CYS A 83 -10.14 5.12 -5.62
CA CYS A 83 -11.61 5.01 -5.54
C CYS A 83 -12.13 3.81 -6.35
N ILE A 84 -11.71 3.70 -7.61
CA ILE A 84 -12.10 2.59 -8.50
C ILE A 84 -11.54 1.27 -7.97
N GLY A 85 -10.25 1.22 -7.63
CA GLY A 85 -9.58 0.02 -7.18
C GLY A 85 -10.19 -0.57 -5.91
N VAL A 86 -10.48 0.30 -4.93
CA VAL A 86 -11.16 -0.08 -3.69
C VAL A 86 -12.59 -0.55 -3.97
N ALA A 87 -13.33 0.15 -4.83
CA ALA A 87 -14.70 -0.25 -5.17
C ALA A 87 -14.77 -1.65 -5.79
N ILE A 88 -13.89 -1.94 -6.75
CA ILE A 88 -13.80 -3.25 -7.42
C ILE A 88 -13.31 -4.32 -6.45
N GLY A 89 -12.20 -4.07 -5.75
CA GLY A 89 -11.57 -5.06 -4.88
C GLY A 89 -12.38 -5.39 -3.63
N PHE A 90 -13.21 -4.47 -3.13
CA PHE A 90 -14.05 -4.71 -1.96
C PHE A 90 -15.37 -5.42 -2.31
N ALA A 91 -15.92 -5.19 -3.51
CA ALA A 91 -17.17 -5.80 -3.94
C ALA A 91 -17.00 -7.28 -4.31
N LYS A 92 -17.81 -8.17 -3.72
CA LYS A 92 -17.73 -9.63 -3.90
C LYS A 92 -17.90 -10.12 -5.35
N LYS A 93 -18.61 -9.37 -6.19
CA LYS A 93 -18.94 -9.70 -7.59
C LYS A 93 -18.91 -8.45 -8.46
N ALA A 94 -17.86 -7.65 -8.31
CA ALA A 94 -17.73 -6.41 -9.05
C ALA A 94 -17.89 -6.63 -10.56
N ASP A 95 -18.56 -5.69 -11.23
CA ASP A 95 -18.57 -5.60 -12.68
C ASP A 95 -18.32 -4.14 -13.11
N GLY A 96 -18.33 -3.86 -14.41
CA GLY A 96 -18.07 -2.51 -14.92
C GLY A 96 -18.97 -1.42 -14.32
N SER A 97 -20.19 -1.77 -13.87
CA SER A 97 -21.08 -0.81 -13.22
C SER A 97 -20.65 -0.42 -11.80
N THR A 98 -19.88 -1.27 -11.12
CA THR A 98 -19.26 -0.94 -9.83
C THR A 98 -18.23 0.18 -10.00
N ALA A 99 -17.37 0.06 -11.02
CA ALA A 99 -16.38 1.08 -11.35
C ALA A 99 -17.05 2.40 -11.78
N LEU A 100 -18.07 2.33 -12.64
CA LEU A 100 -18.82 3.51 -13.07
C LEU A 100 -19.46 4.24 -11.88
N ALA A 101 -20.05 3.51 -10.93
CA ALA A 101 -20.63 4.11 -9.73
C ALA A 101 -19.58 4.84 -8.88
N ALA A 102 -18.38 4.26 -8.75
CA ALA A 102 -17.26 4.87 -8.04
C ALA A 102 -16.77 6.17 -8.70
N VAL A 103 -16.63 6.17 -10.03
CA VAL A 103 -16.26 7.36 -10.81
C VAL A 103 -17.28 8.47 -10.62
N VAL A 104 -18.58 8.17 -10.79
CA VAL A 104 -19.66 9.16 -10.64
C VAL A 104 -19.67 9.74 -9.23
N GLY A 105 -19.61 8.88 -8.21
CA GLY A 105 -19.54 9.34 -6.82
C GLY A 105 -18.33 10.23 -6.55
N PHE A 106 -17.16 9.86 -7.08
CA PHE A 106 -15.92 10.59 -6.86
C PHE A 106 -15.91 11.95 -7.56
N VAL A 107 -16.33 12.00 -8.83
CA VAL A 107 -16.37 13.27 -9.59
C VAL A 107 -17.32 14.26 -8.93
N VAL A 108 -18.50 13.81 -8.49
CA VAL A 108 -19.45 14.67 -7.77
C VAL A 108 -18.86 15.11 -6.43
N TYR A 109 -18.32 14.19 -5.64
CA TYR A 109 -17.64 14.49 -4.38
C TYR A 109 -16.53 15.53 -4.55
N HIS A 110 -15.65 15.33 -5.54
CA HIS A 110 -14.50 16.19 -5.80
C HIS A 110 -14.94 17.60 -6.22
N ASN A 111 -15.94 17.70 -7.10
CA ASN A 111 -16.49 18.99 -7.50
C ASN A 111 -17.18 19.71 -6.36
N VAL A 112 -17.88 19.00 -5.47
CA VAL A 112 -18.52 19.63 -4.30
C VAL A 112 -17.50 20.24 -3.36
N LEU A 113 -16.31 19.64 -3.18
CA LEU A 113 -15.24 20.23 -2.36
C LEU A 113 -14.76 21.60 -2.88
N THR A 114 -14.90 21.87 -4.18
CA THR A 114 -14.55 23.20 -4.75
C THR A 114 -15.42 24.34 -4.22
N ALA A 115 -16.62 24.02 -3.69
CA ALA A 115 -17.47 25.00 -3.01
C ALA A 115 -17.02 25.30 -1.57
N PHE A 116 -16.04 24.57 -1.05
CA PHE A 116 -15.52 24.68 0.32
C PHE A 116 -14.02 24.97 0.27
N PRO A 117 -13.61 26.25 0.09
CA PRO A 117 -12.20 26.59 0.11
C PRO A 117 -11.57 26.36 1.49
N ALA A 118 -10.31 25.98 1.49
CA ALA A 118 -9.52 25.85 2.70
C ALA A 118 -9.32 27.22 3.36
N ALA A 119 -9.35 27.22 4.70
CA ALA A 119 -9.21 28.43 5.49
C ALA A 119 -7.90 29.17 5.14
N GLY A 120 -7.98 30.47 4.92
CA GLY A 120 -6.82 31.31 4.58
C GLY A 120 -6.35 31.26 3.13
N THR A 121 -7.03 30.51 2.24
CA THR A 121 -6.64 30.43 0.81
C THR A 121 -7.36 31.43 -0.09
N VAL A 122 -8.46 32.02 0.39
CA VAL A 122 -9.21 33.05 -0.33
C VAL A 122 -8.46 34.38 -0.25
N THR A 123 -8.01 34.88 -1.39
CA THR A 123 -7.30 36.15 -1.52
C THR A 123 -7.90 36.98 -2.65
N ALA A 124 -7.50 38.25 -2.78
CA ALA A 124 -7.90 39.07 -3.92
C ALA A 124 -7.43 38.48 -5.28
N ALA A 125 -6.29 37.78 -5.29
CA ALA A 125 -5.77 37.10 -6.47
C ALA A 125 -6.43 35.72 -6.72
N THR A 126 -6.96 35.10 -5.67
CA THR A 126 -7.62 33.78 -5.73
C THR A 126 -8.97 33.81 -5.00
N PRO A 127 -10.02 34.43 -5.59
CA PRO A 127 -11.31 34.61 -4.91
C PRO A 127 -12.05 33.30 -4.63
N ALA A 128 -11.81 32.26 -5.43
CA ALA A 128 -12.38 30.93 -5.23
C ALA A 128 -11.66 30.13 -4.12
N GLY A 129 -10.49 30.57 -3.66
CA GLY A 129 -9.61 29.82 -2.77
C GLY A 129 -9.12 28.50 -3.37
N THR A 130 -8.41 27.73 -2.55
CA THR A 130 -7.99 26.36 -2.89
C THR A 130 -8.97 25.39 -2.20
N PRO A 131 -9.57 24.43 -2.90
CA PRO A 131 -10.48 23.46 -2.30
C PRO A 131 -9.79 22.66 -1.17
N GLN A 132 -10.57 22.22 -0.19
CA GLN A 132 -10.12 21.16 0.71
C GLN A 132 -9.72 19.92 -0.12
N ASN A 133 -8.55 19.33 0.16
CA ASN A 133 -8.06 18.17 -0.56
C ASN A 133 -7.79 16.97 0.37
N PRO A 134 -8.77 16.07 0.50
CA PRO A 134 -8.61 14.81 1.24
C PRO A 134 -7.78 13.75 0.51
N GLY A 135 -7.30 14.04 -0.69
CA GLY A 135 -6.42 13.19 -1.47
C GLY A 135 -6.98 11.78 -1.63
N VAL A 136 -6.09 10.80 -1.50
CA VAL A 136 -6.43 9.39 -1.67
C VAL A 136 -7.37 8.86 -0.58
N LEU A 137 -7.36 9.45 0.62
CA LEU A 137 -8.30 9.07 1.68
C LEU A 137 -9.75 9.31 1.26
N GLY A 138 -10.04 10.45 0.63
CA GLY A 138 -11.35 10.73 0.04
C GLY A 138 -11.73 9.70 -1.01
N GLY A 139 -10.78 9.33 -1.88
CA GLY A 139 -10.96 8.28 -2.88
C GLY A 139 -11.34 6.92 -2.27
N ILE A 140 -10.62 6.47 -1.25
CA ILE A 140 -10.90 5.21 -0.54
C ILE A 140 -12.30 5.20 0.07
N VAL A 141 -12.72 6.30 0.70
CA VAL A 141 -14.05 6.40 1.32
C VAL A 141 -15.16 6.28 0.27
N ILE A 142 -15.06 7.04 -0.83
CA ILE A 142 -16.04 6.97 -1.92
C ILE A 142 -16.05 5.58 -2.58
N GLY A 143 -14.87 4.96 -2.76
CA GLY A 143 -14.75 3.61 -3.29
C GLY A 143 -15.44 2.56 -2.43
N LEU A 144 -15.23 2.62 -1.11
CA LEU A 144 -15.90 1.73 -0.14
C LEU A 144 -17.41 1.90 -0.16
N LEU A 145 -17.90 3.15 -0.14
CA LEU A 145 -19.32 3.44 -0.21
C LEU A 145 -19.92 2.88 -1.52
N SER A 146 -19.22 3.07 -2.64
CA SER A 146 -19.62 2.54 -3.95
C SER A 146 -19.76 1.02 -3.92
N ALA A 147 -18.79 0.31 -3.35
CA ALA A 147 -18.85 -1.15 -3.23
C ALA A 147 -20.03 -1.60 -2.35
N VAL A 148 -20.27 -0.93 -1.22
CA VAL A 148 -21.36 -1.27 -0.30
C VAL A 148 -22.73 -1.02 -0.94
N LEU A 149 -22.93 0.15 -1.55
CA LEU A 149 -24.16 0.53 -2.23
C LEU A 149 -24.42 -0.37 -3.43
N TRP A 150 -23.40 -0.68 -4.22
CA TRP A 150 -23.51 -1.59 -5.35
C TRP A 150 -23.96 -2.98 -4.90
N GLN A 151 -23.29 -3.58 -3.91
CA GLN A 151 -23.66 -4.91 -3.43
C GLN A 151 -25.11 -4.95 -2.92
N LYS A 152 -25.58 -3.87 -2.31
CA LYS A 152 -26.94 -3.77 -1.77
C LYS A 152 -28.00 -3.55 -2.85
N TYR A 153 -27.75 -2.68 -3.83
CA TYR A 153 -28.79 -2.17 -4.73
C TYR A 153 -28.67 -2.56 -6.20
N HIS A 154 -27.60 -3.26 -6.62
CA HIS A 154 -27.40 -3.62 -8.04
C HIS A 154 -28.48 -4.51 -8.67
N ARG A 155 -29.39 -5.09 -7.87
CA ARG A 155 -30.54 -5.91 -8.33
C ARG A 155 -31.89 -5.34 -7.91
N THR A 156 -31.92 -4.14 -7.35
CA THR A 156 -33.16 -3.52 -6.88
C THR A 156 -34.06 -3.17 -8.06
N LYS A 157 -35.35 -3.49 -7.92
CA LYS A 157 -36.41 -3.06 -8.85
C LYS A 157 -37.20 -1.92 -8.20
N LEU A 158 -37.41 -0.87 -8.97
CA LEU A 158 -38.23 0.30 -8.67
C LEU A 158 -39.63 0.11 -9.29
N VAL A 159 -40.52 1.05 -8.98
CA VAL A 159 -41.85 1.17 -9.60
C VAL A 159 -41.75 1.36 -11.12
N ASP A 160 -42.78 0.94 -11.85
CA ASP A 160 -42.73 0.75 -13.31
C ASP A 160 -42.29 1.99 -14.10
N TRP A 161 -42.74 3.19 -13.70
CA TRP A 161 -42.36 4.44 -14.37
C TRP A 161 -40.88 4.83 -14.13
N LEU A 162 -40.25 4.31 -13.08
CA LEU A 162 -38.80 4.43 -12.81
C LEU A 162 -38.01 3.23 -13.33
N GLY A 163 -38.63 2.32 -14.09
CA GLY A 163 -38.04 1.05 -14.52
C GLY A 163 -36.72 1.20 -15.29
N PHE A 164 -36.50 2.34 -15.96
CA PHE A 164 -35.24 2.65 -16.65
C PHE A 164 -34.02 2.65 -15.72
N PHE A 165 -34.21 3.01 -14.45
CA PHE A 165 -33.15 3.13 -13.45
C PHE A 165 -32.91 1.84 -12.66
N ASN A 166 -33.57 0.73 -13.01
CA ASN A 166 -33.48 -0.52 -12.26
C ASN A 166 -32.06 -1.12 -12.20
N GLY A 167 -31.82 -1.87 -11.12
CA GLY A 167 -30.63 -2.68 -10.91
C GLY A 167 -29.33 -1.86 -10.93
N ARG A 168 -28.41 -2.23 -11.82
CA ARG A 168 -27.06 -1.65 -11.88
C ARG A 168 -27.03 -0.15 -12.20
N ARG A 169 -28.04 0.37 -12.89
CA ARG A 169 -28.15 1.80 -13.26
C ARG A 169 -28.52 2.68 -12.08
N LEU A 170 -29.19 2.11 -11.07
CA LEU A 170 -29.58 2.82 -9.86
C LEU A 170 -28.36 3.27 -9.05
N VAL A 171 -27.31 2.46 -9.03
CA VAL A 171 -26.18 2.64 -8.12
C VAL A 171 -25.38 3.91 -8.44
N PRO A 172 -24.98 4.19 -9.69
CA PRO A 172 -24.34 5.47 -10.03
C PRO A 172 -25.19 6.70 -9.66
N ILE A 173 -26.51 6.61 -9.80
CA ILE A 173 -27.43 7.71 -9.44
C ILE A 173 -27.40 7.95 -7.93
N GLN A 174 -27.51 6.89 -7.13
CA GLN A 174 -27.35 6.99 -5.68
C GLN A 174 -25.97 7.54 -5.30
N MET A 175 -24.93 7.11 -6.00
CA MET A 175 -23.56 7.59 -5.76
C MET A 175 -23.39 9.08 -6.06
N ALA A 176 -24.14 9.67 -7.00
CA ALA A 176 -24.13 11.12 -7.18
C ALA A 176 -24.60 11.83 -5.90
N PHE A 177 -25.76 11.44 -5.35
CA PHE A 177 -26.27 12.02 -4.10
C PHE A 177 -25.36 11.75 -2.90
N VAL A 178 -24.84 10.53 -2.78
CA VAL A 178 -23.89 10.16 -1.72
C VAL A 178 -22.59 10.97 -1.86
N GLY A 179 -22.08 11.15 -3.07
CA GLY A 179 -20.93 12.00 -3.37
C GLY A 179 -21.16 13.44 -2.95
N THR A 180 -22.35 13.99 -3.20
CA THR A 180 -22.72 15.33 -2.70
C THR A 180 -22.72 15.40 -1.18
N LEU A 181 -23.39 14.46 -0.51
CA LEU A 181 -23.47 14.44 0.95
C LEU A 181 -22.09 14.29 1.60
N VAL A 182 -21.26 13.37 1.08
CA VAL A 182 -19.90 13.16 1.58
C VAL A 182 -19.01 14.35 1.26
N GLY A 183 -19.17 14.98 0.09
CA GLY A 183 -18.44 16.19 -0.29
C GLY A 183 -18.75 17.37 0.63
N VAL A 184 -20.03 17.59 0.97
CA VAL A 184 -20.42 18.60 1.97
C VAL A 184 -19.87 18.25 3.35
N LEU A 185 -19.98 16.99 3.78
CA LEU A 185 -19.44 16.54 5.06
C LEU A 185 -17.94 16.83 5.16
N PHE A 186 -17.15 16.39 4.18
CA PHE A 186 -15.72 16.65 4.15
C PHE A 186 -15.42 18.14 3.97
N GLY A 187 -16.15 18.87 3.14
CA GLY A 187 -15.99 20.32 3.00
C GLY A 187 -16.11 21.06 4.33
N LEU A 188 -17.02 20.61 5.21
CA LEU A 188 -17.23 21.21 6.53
C LEU A 188 -16.26 20.69 7.60
N THR A 189 -15.90 19.39 7.59
CA THR A 189 -15.15 18.77 8.69
C THR A 189 -13.66 18.56 8.37
N TRP A 190 -13.25 18.56 7.10
CA TRP A 190 -11.90 18.18 6.69
C TRP A 190 -10.84 19.12 7.25
N GLY A 191 -11.10 20.42 7.39
CA GLY A 191 -10.12 21.32 8.01
C GLY A 191 -9.71 20.87 9.43
N THR A 192 -10.66 20.37 10.23
CA THR A 192 -10.37 19.86 11.58
C THR A 192 -9.69 18.49 11.54
N ILE A 193 -10.18 17.58 10.69
CA ILE A 193 -9.62 16.23 10.55
C ILE A 193 -8.19 16.30 10.01
N GLY A 194 -8.00 17.05 8.92
CA GLY A 194 -6.72 17.34 8.29
C GLY A 194 -5.74 17.98 9.26
N GLY A 195 -6.15 19.02 10.00
CA GLY A 195 -5.30 19.63 11.03
C GLY A 195 -4.87 18.65 12.14
N GLY A 196 -5.75 17.74 12.55
CA GLY A 196 -5.40 16.67 13.49
C GLY A 196 -4.40 15.66 12.90
N LEU A 197 -4.59 15.26 11.64
CA LEU A 197 -3.68 14.39 10.91
C LEU A 197 -2.31 15.05 10.66
N ASP A 198 -2.29 16.35 10.36
CA ASP A 198 -1.08 17.15 10.20
C ASP A 198 -0.33 17.28 11.53
N HIS A 199 -1.03 17.52 12.64
CA HIS A 199 -0.40 17.56 13.96
C HIS A 199 0.23 16.21 14.32
N PHE A 200 -0.51 15.11 14.15
CA PHE A 200 -0.01 13.77 14.42
C PHE A 200 1.19 13.42 13.53
N SER A 201 1.10 13.71 12.24
CA SER A 201 2.17 13.40 11.30
C SER A 201 3.41 14.26 11.51
N ASN A 202 3.26 15.56 11.78
CA ASN A 202 4.37 16.45 12.13
C ASN A 202 5.03 16.05 13.46
N TRP A 203 4.25 15.60 14.45
CA TRP A 203 4.79 15.00 15.66
C TRP A 203 5.65 13.79 15.34
N LEU A 204 5.17 12.87 14.50
CA LEU A 204 5.92 11.68 14.11
C LEU A 204 7.18 12.03 13.30
N ILE A 205 7.10 12.98 12.37
CA ILE A 205 8.25 13.52 11.63
C ILE A 205 9.30 14.06 12.61
N GLY A 206 8.86 14.87 13.58
CA GLY A 206 9.71 15.51 14.59
C GLY A 206 10.46 14.53 15.51
N LEU A 207 10.00 13.29 15.63
CA LEU A 207 10.74 12.23 16.34
C LEU A 207 11.98 11.74 15.56
N GLY A 208 12.17 12.19 14.31
CA GLY A 208 13.33 11.88 13.49
C GLY A 208 13.54 10.37 13.31
N PRO A 209 14.70 9.82 13.68
CA PRO A 209 14.98 8.38 13.58
C PRO A 209 13.93 7.51 14.27
N LEU A 210 13.48 7.91 15.47
CA LEU A 210 12.46 7.15 16.20
C LEU A 210 11.11 7.17 15.46
N GLY A 211 10.75 8.30 14.85
CA GLY A 211 9.54 8.43 14.04
C GLY A 211 9.53 7.48 12.85
N ALA A 212 10.64 7.43 12.10
CA ALA A 212 10.83 6.48 11.01
C ALA A 212 10.70 5.03 11.51
N GLY A 213 11.28 4.73 12.67
CA GLY A 213 11.21 3.39 13.26
C GLY A 213 9.82 2.96 13.71
N ILE A 214 9.06 3.84 14.36
CA ILE A 214 7.66 3.58 14.75
C ILE A 214 6.83 3.30 13.50
N PHE A 215 6.99 4.11 12.45
CA PHE A 215 6.31 3.91 11.18
C PHE A 215 6.64 2.53 10.59
N GLY A 216 7.92 2.16 10.48
CA GLY A 216 8.34 0.87 9.93
C GLY A 216 7.78 -0.33 10.70
N PHE A 217 7.77 -0.25 12.03
CA PHE A 217 7.22 -1.29 12.89
C PHE A 217 5.71 -1.47 12.69
N VAL A 218 4.94 -0.38 12.76
CA VAL A 218 3.48 -0.40 12.55
C VAL A 218 3.15 -0.87 11.14
N ASN A 219 3.91 -0.41 10.14
CA ASN A 219 3.74 -0.81 8.76
C ASN A 219 3.79 -2.34 8.61
N ARG A 220 4.84 -2.99 9.13
CA ARG A 220 4.97 -4.45 9.03
C ARG A 220 3.93 -5.19 9.85
N LEU A 221 3.58 -4.73 11.06
CA LEU A 221 2.53 -5.37 11.85
C LEU A 221 1.16 -5.40 11.17
N LEU A 222 0.88 -4.41 10.31
CA LEU A 222 -0.37 -4.32 9.56
C LEU A 222 -0.35 -5.09 8.23
N LEU A 223 0.78 -5.68 7.86
CA LEU A 223 0.93 -6.48 6.65
C LEU A 223 0.00 -7.71 6.56
N PRO A 224 -0.20 -8.51 7.63
CA PRO A 224 -1.10 -9.68 7.61
C PRO A 224 -2.53 -9.39 7.21
N ILE A 225 -2.99 -8.16 7.47
CA ILE A 225 -4.33 -7.70 7.14
C ILE A 225 -4.35 -6.73 5.96
N GLY A 226 -3.20 -6.50 5.31
CA GLY A 226 -3.06 -5.59 4.17
C GLY A 226 -3.20 -4.10 4.53
N MET A 227 -3.40 -3.75 5.80
CA MET A 227 -3.62 -2.38 6.25
C MET A 227 -2.33 -1.53 6.25
N HIS A 228 -1.18 -2.15 6.05
CA HIS A 228 0.07 -1.46 5.77
C HIS A 228 -0.05 -0.54 4.55
N GLN A 229 -0.86 -0.91 3.55
CA GLN A 229 -1.10 -0.07 2.39
C GLN A 229 -1.86 1.22 2.73
N PHE A 230 -2.76 1.18 3.72
CA PHE A 230 -3.41 2.40 4.21
C PHE A 230 -2.41 3.35 4.86
N VAL A 231 -1.52 2.80 5.70
CA VAL A 231 -0.44 3.58 6.33
C VAL A 231 0.51 4.15 5.27
N ASN A 232 0.91 3.34 4.29
CA ASN A 232 1.69 3.76 3.14
C ASN A 232 1.04 4.94 2.42
N THR A 233 -0.21 4.77 1.97
CA THR A 233 -0.97 5.82 1.26
C THR A 233 -1.00 7.12 2.05
N PHE A 234 -1.29 7.08 3.35
CA PHE A 234 -1.34 8.29 4.16
C PHE A 234 0.03 8.97 4.26
N PHE A 235 1.08 8.26 4.68
CA PHE A 235 2.40 8.87 4.89
C PHE A 235 3.08 9.27 3.58
N TRP A 236 2.95 8.46 2.54
CA TRP A 236 3.64 8.72 1.27
C TRP A 236 2.91 9.73 0.39
N GLN A 237 1.59 9.89 0.52
CA GLN A 237 0.82 10.78 -0.37
C GLN A 237 0.19 11.99 0.33
N GLN A 238 0.06 12.00 1.65
CA GLN A 238 -0.60 13.10 2.38
C GLN A 238 0.32 13.82 3.37
N VAL A 239 1.27 13.12 3.98
CA VAL A 239 2.06 13.68 5.09
C VAL A 239 3.13 14.68 4.64
N GLY A 240 3.09 15.86 5.27
CA GLY A 240 4.01 16.97 5.02
C GLY A 240 3.71 17.72 3.72
N THR A 241 4.29 18.92 3.59
CA THR A 241 4.07 19.80 2.44
C THR A 241 5.39 20.42 1.99
N TYR A 242 5.66 20.40 0.69
CA TYR A 242 6.79 21.07 0.07
C TYR A 242 6.35 21.72 -1.24
N HIS A 243 6.43 23.06 -1.33
CA HIS A 243 5.99 23.83 -2.49
C HIS A 243 4.58 23.46 -3.01
N GLY A 244 3.64 23.17 -2.11
CA GLY A 244 2.27 22.75 -2.46
C GLY A 244 2.10 21.29 -2.85
N VAL A 245 3.17 20.49 -2.81
CA VAL A 245 3.15 19.02 -3.00
C VAL A 245 3.08 18.34 -1.65
N HIS A 246 2.20 17.35 -1.51
CA HIS A 246 1.94 16.63 -0.26
C HIS A 246 2.42 15.18 -0.31
N GLY A 247 2.84 14.65 0.85
CA GLY A 247 3.25 13.25 1.01
C GLY A 247 4.75 13.03 0.85
N ASP A 248 5.33 12.16 1.68
CA ASP A 248 6.77 11.90 1.73
C ASP A 248 7.35 11.46 0.37
N LEU A 249 6.60 10.64 -0.39
CA LEU A 249 7.00 10.18 -1.72
C LEU A 249 7.02 11.34 -2.72
N ASN A 250 5.92 12.10 -2.81
CA ASN A 250 5.82 13.17 -3.79
C ASN A 250 6.78 14.32 -3.47
N ARG A 251 6.99 14.62 -2.18
CA ARG A 251 7.97 15.63 -1.71
C ARG A 251 9.40 15.24 -2.11
N PHE A 252 9.76 13.96 -1.96
CA PHE A 252 11.08 13.47 -2.38
C PHE A 252 11.31 13.71 -3.87
N PHE A 253 10.33 13.38 -4.73
CA PHE A 253 10.45 13.63 -6.17
C PHE A 253 10.33 15.10 -6.58
N ALA A 254 9.74 15.95 -5.73
CA ALA A 254 9.78 17.40 -5.88
C ALA A 254 11.12 18.02 -5.43
N GLY A 255 12.07 17.22 -4.93
CA GLY A 255 13.40 17.66 -4.52
C GLY A 255 13.48 18.18 -3.08
N ASP A 256 12.56 17.78 -2.20
CA ASP A 256 12.61 18.13 -0.77
C ASP A 256 13.76 17.37 -0.07
N PRO A 257 14.80 18.06 0.43
CA PRO A 257 15.93 17.41 1.10
C PRO A 257 15.56 16.80 2.45
N SER A 258 14.36 17.09 2.99
CA SER A 258 13.85 16.54 4.25
C SER A 258 12.88 15.36 4.05
N ALA A 259 12.64 14.93 2.81
CA ALA A 259 11.75 13.83 2.49
C ALA A 259 12.48 12.47 2.41
N GLY A 260 11.71 11.39 2.40
CA GLY A 260 12.18 10.01 2.38
C GLY A 260 12.31 9.38 3.77
N GLN A 261 11.84 10.06 4.82
CA GLN A 261 11.87 9.57 6.21
C GLN A 261 11.11 8.26 6.39
N PHE A 262 9.98 8.13 5.72
CA PHE A 262 9.11 6.96 5.79
C PHE A 262 9.37 5.99 4.63
N MET A 263 10.54 6.09 3.99
CA MET A 263 10.89 5.33 2.78
C MET A 263 12.27 4.67 2.86
N SER A 264 13.32 5.43 3.21
CA SER A 264 14.71 5.01 2.99
C SER A 264 15.12 3.73 3.72
N GLY A 265 14.58 3.46 4.91
CA GLY A 265 14.93 2.26 5.68
C GLY A 265 14.21 0.98 5.26
N PHE A 266 13.38 0.99 4.22
CA PHE A 266 12.90 -0.26 3.63
C PHE A 266 13.98 -0.95 2.80
N TYR A 267 14.85 -0.20 2.12
CA TYR A 267 15.87 -0.78 1.24
C TYR A 267 16.76 -1.83 1.94
N PRO A 268 17.31 -1.61 3.16
CA PRO A 268 18.11 -2.63 3.85
C PRO A 268 17.34 -3.94 4.11
N ILE A 269 16.04 -3.86 4.40
CA ILE A 269 15.22 -5.06 4.67
C ILE A 269 14.89 -5.78 3.37
N MET A 270 14.40 -5.05 2.37
CA MET A 270 13.90 -5.64 1.12
C MET A 270 15.02 -6.19 0.26
N MET A 271 16.14 -5.46 0.16
CA MET A 271 17.28 -5.88 -0.66
C MET A 271 18.22 -6.87 0.05
N PHE A 272 18.25 -6.91 1.38
CA PHE A 272 19.28 -7.68 2.08
C PHE A 272 18.72 -8.57 3.19
N GLY A 273 17.93 -8.02 4.11
CA GLY A 273 17.37 -8.78 5.24
C GLY A 273 16.52 -9.98 4.81
N LEU A 274 15.49 -9.75 3.98
CA LEU A 274 14.59 -10.81 3.53
C LEU A 274 15.23 -11.83 2.59
N PRO A 275 16.08 -11.44 1.61
CA PRO A 275 16.90 -12.40 0.88
C PRO A 275 17.80 -13.27 1.78
N ALA A 276 18.36 -12.70 2.86
CA ALA A 276 19.13 -13.47 3.83
C ALA A 276 18.27 -14.42 4.67
N ALA A 277 17.04 -14.03 5.01
CA ALA A 277 16.06 -14.95 5.61
C ALA A 277 15.69 -16.11 4.67
N ALA A 278 15.47 -15.82 3.38
CA ALA A 278 15.22 -16.84 2.36
C ALA A 278 16.40 -17.82 2.28
N LEU A 279 17.65 -17.34 2.31
CA LEU A 279 18.84 -18.19 2.38
C LEU A 279 18.88 -19.05 3.65
N ALA A 280 18.50 -18.51 4.80
CA ALA A 280 18.41 -19.28 6.05
C ALA A 280 17.36 -20.40 5.96
N ILE A 281 16.22 -20.17 5.30
CA ILE A 281 15.19 -21.18 5.03
C ILE A 281 15.77 -22.30 4.15
N VAL A 282 16.50 -21.95 3.07
CA VAL A 282 17.16 -22.95 2.20
C VAL A 282 18.15 -23.81 2.98
N HIS A 283 19.01 -23.21 3.80
CA HIS A 283 20.02 -23.94 4.56
C HIS A 283 19.45 -24.82 5.67
N THR A 284 18.23 -24.53 6.14
CA THR A 284 17.55 -25.30 7.18
C THR A 284 16.53 -26.29 6.64
N ALA A 285 16.24 -26.28 5.33
CA ALA A 285 15.44 -27.29 4.65
C ALA A 285 16.10 -28.68 4.73
N ARG A 286 15.26 -29.73 4.73
CA ARG A 286 15.72 -31.12 4.69
C ARG A 286 16.60 -31.38 3.46
N PRO A 287 17.67 -32.20 3.56
CA PRO A 287 18.60 -32.44 2.46
C PRO A 287 17.92 -32.80 1.13
N GLU A 288 16.91 -33.66 1.18
CA GLU A 288 16.14 -34.13 0.04
C GLU A 288 15.32 -33.04 -0.67
N ARG A 289 14.84 -32.01 0.05
CA ARG A 289 14.06 -30.91 -0.55
C ARG A 289 14.88 -29.66 -0.84
N ARG A 290 16.12 -29.59 -0.36
CA ARG A 290 16.93 -28.36 -0.40
C ARG A 290 17.06 -27.77 -1.82
N LYS A 291 17.16 -28.61 -2.85
CA LYS A 291 17.22 -28.14 -4.25
C LYS A 291 15.95 -27.42 -4.70
N VAL A 292 14.79 -28.00 -4.40
CA VAL A 292 13.48 -27.41 -4.75
C VAL A 292 13.26 -26.11 -3.96
N VAL A 293 13.53 -26.14 -2.66
CA VAL A 293 13.41 -24.96 -1.79
C VAL A 293 14.39 -23.86 -2.21
N ALA A 294 15.61 -24.21 -2.62
CA ALA A 294 16.59 -23.25 -3.14
C ALA A 294 16.07 -22.53 -4.39
N GLY A 295 15.51 -23.26 -5.36
CA GLY A 295 14.93 -22.64 -6.56
C GLY A 295 13.77 -21.69 -6.22
N MET A 296 12.85 -22.13 -5.36
CA MET A 296 11.72 -21.32 -4.91
C MET A 296 12.17 -20.07 -4.15
N MET A 297 13.02 -20.23 -3.14
CA MET A 297 13.51 -19.14 -2.29
C MET A 297 14.37 -18.14 -3.06
N LEU A 298 15.19 -18.60 -4.02
CA LEU A 298 15.96 -17.72 -4.90
C LEU A 298 15.05 -16.85 -5.76
N SER A 299 13.98 -17.42 -6.33
CA SER A 299 13.04 -16.67 -7.15
C SER A 299 12.38 -15.54 -6.36
N VAL A 300 11.83 -15.85 -5.18
CA VAL A 300 11.18 -14.84 -4.35
C VAL A 300 12.17 -13.84 -3.74
N ALA A 301 13.39 -14.27 -3.40
CA ALA A 301 14.46 -13.38 -2.95
C ALA A 301 14.90 -12.40 -4.05
N LEU A 302 14.99 -12.86 -5.29
CA LEU A 302 15.30 -12.00 -6.44
C LEU A 302 14.17 -11.00 -6.69
N THR A 303 12.91 -11.43 -6.56
CA THR A 303 11.77 -10.51 -6.63
C THR A 303 11.86 -9.43 -5.55
N ALA A 304 12.06 -9.80 -4.29
CA ALA A 304 12.23 -8.84 -3.20
C ALA A 304 13.44 -7.91 -3.42
N PHE A 305 14.57 -8.45 -3.90
CA PHE A 305 15.76 -7.64 -4.15
C PHE A 305 15.56 -6.64 -5.29
N VAL A 306 15.01 -7.08 -6.42
CA VAL A 306 14.91 -6.26 -7.64
C VAL A 306 13.76 -5.28 -7.57
N THR A 307 12.57 -5.77 -7.20
CA THR A 307 11.34 -4.98 -7.24
C THR A 307 10.90 -4.51 -5.87
N GLY A 308 11.38 -5.16 -4.80
CA GLY A 308 10.99 -4.81 -3.44
C GLY A 308 9.70 -5.46 -2.95
N VAL A 309 9.09 -6.35 -3.74
CA VAL A 309 7.90 -7.10 -3.33
C VAL A 309 8.33 -8.20 -2.36
N THR A 310 7.81 -8.15 -1.14
CA THR A 310 8.33 -8.92 0.00
C THR A 310 7.35 -9.98 0.51
N GLU A 311 6.08 -9.84 0.15
CA GLU A 311 4.98 -10.66 0.60
C GLU A 311 5.23 -12.16 0.38
N PRO A 312 5.76 -12.64 -0.77
CA PRO A 312 6.01 -14.07 -0.94
C PRO A 312 6.97 -14.66 0.10
N ILE A 313 7.96 -13.90 0.57
CA ILE A 313 8.90 -14.34 1.61
C ILE A 313 8.24 -14.23 2.99
N GLU A 314 7.60 -13.10 3.28
CA GLU A 314 6.92 -12.88 4.57
C GLU A 314 5.83 -13.92 4.81
N PHE A 315 5.07 -14.29 3.77
CA PHE A 315 4.01 -15.29 3.85
C PHE A 315 4.53 -16.69 4.15
N ALA A 316 5.79 -16.99 3.79
CA ALA A 316 6.42 -18.28 4.04
C ALA A 316 6.67 -18.56 5.52
N PHE A 317 6.66 -17.54 6.40
CA PHE A 317 6.89 -17.73 7.84
C PHE A 317 5.88 -17.02 8.74
N MET A 318 5.17 -15.99 8.29
CA MET A 318 4.34 -15.17 9.18
C MET A 318 3.23 -15.92 9.92
N PHE A 319 2.65 -16.94 9.28
CA PHE A 319 1.57 -17.74 9.86
C PHE A 319 2.10 -18.92 10.68
N ILE A 320 3.31 -19.39 10.36
CA ILE A 320 3.97 -20.53 10.99
C ILE A 320 4.75 -20.08 12.23
N ALA A 321 5.31 -18.87 12.19
CA ALA A 321 6.13 -18.27 13.23
C ALA A 321 5.72 -16.81 13.52
N PRO A 322 4.57 -16.56 14.17
CA PRO A 322 4.08 -15.20 14.43
C PRO A 322 5.05 -14.35 15.27
N VAL A 323 5.79 -14.95 16.21
CA VAL A 323 6.80 -14.24 17.01
C VAL A 323 7.96 -13.78 16.12
N LEU A 324 8.41 -14.63 15.20
CA LEU A 324 9.46 -14.27 14.24
C LEU A 324 9.00 -13.13 13.32
N PHE A 325 7.71 -13.10 12.98
CA PHE A 325 7.11 -11.98 12.26
C PHE A 325 7.08 -10.66 13.05
N VAL A 326 6.78 -10.70 14.35
CA VAL A 326 6.88 -9.50 15.20
C VAL A 326 8.34 -9.01 15.29
N ILE A 327 9.30 -9.93 15.37
CA ILE A 327 10.73 -9.55 15.36
C ILE A 327 11.12 -8.96 14.00
N HIS A 328 10.66 -9.52 12.89
CA HIS A 328 10.81 -8.94 11.54
C HIS A 328 10.25 -7.51 11.46
N ALA A 329 9.04 -7.30 12.00
CA ALA A 329 8.47 -5.97 12.09
C ALA A 329 9.35 -5.01 12.91
N LEU A 330 9.86 -5.46 14.05
CA LEU A 330 10.74 -4.67 14.91
C LEU A 330 12.05 -4.32 14.20
N LEU A 331 12.68 -5.30 13.55
CA LEU A 331 13.90 -5.10 12.77
C LEU A 331 13.68 -4.14 11.61
N THR A 332 12.49 -4.14 10.99
CA THR A 332 12.12 -3.15 9.97
C THR A 332 12.03 -1.75 10.57
N GLY A 333 11.44 -1.60 11.76
CA GLY A 333 11.49 -0.34 12.50
C GLY A 333 12.92 0.10 12.84
N VAL A 334 13.78 -0.82 13.29
CA VAL A 334 15.19 -0.51 13.55
C VAL A 334 15.91 -0.08 12.27
N SER A 335 15.64 -0.73 11.13
CA SER A 335 16.20 -0.36 9.82
C SER A 335 15.80 1.07 9.45
N MET A 336 14.51 1.40 9.57
CA MET A 336 14.01 2.76 9.37
C MET A 336 14.70 3.79 10.25
N ALA A 337 14.84 3.51 11.54
CA ALA A 337 15.50 4.42 12.46
C ALA A 337 17.00 4.59 12.17
N VAL A 338 17.72 3.49 11.92
CA VAL A 338 19.16 3.52 11.64
C VAL A 338 19.46 4.22 10.32
N THR A 339 18.73 3.90 9.26
CA THR A 339 18.94 4.50 7.95
C THR A 339 18.69 6.00 7.98
N TRP A 340 17.59 6.45 8.60
CA TRP A 340 17.33 7.88 8.77
C TRP A 340 18.34 8.55 9.71
N GLY A 341 18.71 7.91 10.83
CA GLY A 341 19.67 8.44 11.79
C GLY A 341 21.09 8.62 11.25
N LEU A 342 21.47 7.84 10.24
CA LEU A 342 22.74 8.01 9.52
C LEU A 342 22.66 9.08 8.40
N GLY A 343 21.49 9.71 8.24
CA GLY A 343 21.24 10.78 7.28
C GLY A 343 21.06 10.28 5.85
N VAL A 344 20.52 9.06 5.67
CA VAL A 344 20.20 8.52 4.34
C VAL A 344 18.78 8.94 3.96
N HIS A 345 18.68 9.79 2.94
CA HIS A 345 17.38 10.22 2.41
C HIS A 345 17.22 9.63 1.02
N HIS A 346 16.25 8.75 0.86
CA HIS A 346 16.01 8.03 -0.39
C HIS A 346 14.54 7.70 -0.51
N GLY A 347 13.96 7.94 -1.68
CA GLY A 347 12.59 7.58 -2.03
C GLY A 347 12.53 6.50 -3.11
N PHE A 348 11.34 5.95 -3.29
CA PHE A 348 10.98 4.94 -4.28
C PHE A 348 9.60 5.26 -4.86
N THR A 349 9.33 4.75 -6.05
CA THR A 349 8.02 4.88 -6.71
C THR A 349 7.13 3.66 -6.46
N PHE A 350 7.75 2.49 -6.23
CA PHE A 350 7.01 1.25 -6.03
C PHE A 350 7.27 0.61 -4.67
N SER A 351 8.48 0.08 -4.42
CA SER A 351 8.69 -0.75 -3.22
C SER A 351 10.15 -0.87 -2.79
N ALA A 352 10.98 0.17 -2.84
CA ALA A 352 12.35 0.13 -2.29
C ALA A 352 13.24 -1.06 -2.77
N GLY A 353 13.04 -1.51 -4.01
CA GLY A 353 13.89 -2.52 -4.66
C GLY A 353 15.12 -1.91 -5.33
N LEU A 354 16.00 -2.75 -5.88
CA LEU A 354 17.19 -2.33 -6.63
C LEU A 354 16.85 -1.35 -7.75
N LEU A 355 15.73 -1.54 -8.45
CA LEU A 355 15.32 -0.62 -9.52
C LEU A 355 15.10 0.79 -8.98
N ASP A 356 14.30 0.94 -7.92
CA ASP A 356 14.07 2.25 -7.29
C ASP A 356 15.37 2.83 -6.71
N TYR A 357 16.25 1.97 -6.16
CA TYR A 357 17.55 2.39 -5.59
C TYR A 357 18.43 3.04 -6.66
N VAL A 358 18.59 2.39 -7.80
CA VAL A 358 19.44 2.88 -8.89
C VAL A 358 18.80 4.07 -9.59
N LEU A 359 17.49 4.00 -9.86
CA LEU A 359 16.80 5.04 -10.60
C LEU A 359 16.76 6.37 -9.84
N ASN A 360 16.61 6.33 -8.52
CA ASN A 360 16.46 7.54 -7.70
C ASN A 360 17.76 8.02 -7.06
N TRP A 361 18.90 7.42 -7.42
CA TRP A 361 20.21 7.74 -6.83
C TRP A 361 20.54 9.23 -6.84
N HIS A 362 20.20 9.94 -7.92
CA HIS A 362 20.50 11.37 -8.07
C HIS A 362 19.69 12.28 -7.13
N PHE A 363 18.50 11.85 -6.72
CA PHE A 363 17.67 12.58 -5.74
C PHE A 363 18.09 12.29 -4.30
N ALA A 364 18.86 11.21 -4.08
CA ALA A 364 19.11 10.70 -2.75
C ALA A 364 20.30 11.39 -2.04
N THR A 365 20.20 11.50 -0.72
CA THR A 365 21.30 11.91 0.15
C THR A 365 21.96 10.67 0.76
N LYS A 366 23.27 10.53 0.54
CA LYS A 366 24.09 9.36 0.98
C LYS A 366 23.48 7.99 0.61
N PRO A 367 22.98 7.77 -0.63
CA PRO A 367 22.37 6.50 -1.04
C PRO A 367 23.27 5.28 -0.80
N TRP A 368 24.59 5.44 -1.00
CA TRP A 368 25.58 4.37 -0.85
C TRP A 368 25.60 3.71 0.53
N LEU A 369 25.17 4.39 1.60
CA LEU A 369 25.11 3.84 2.96
C LEU A 369 24.05 2.73 3.09
N ILE A 370 23.09 2.63 2.17
CA ILE A 370 22.10 1.55 2.14
C ILE A 370 22.78 0.18 2.03
N ILE A 371 23.89 0.07 1.29
CA ILE A 371 24.61 -1.19 1.09
C ILE A 371 25.21 -1.72 2.41
N PRO A 372 26.10 -0.99 3.12
CA PRO A 372 26.67 -1.49 4.38
C PRO A 372 25.61 -1.71 5.46
N ILE A 373 24.60 -0.83 5.57
CA ILE A 373 23.47 -1.04 6.49
C ILE A 373 22.73 -2.34 6.13
N GLY A 374 22.42 -2.53 4.84
CA GLY A 374 21.81 -3.73 4.30
C GLY A 374 22.58 -5.00 4.62
N LEU A 375 23.89 -5.01 4.42
CA LEU A 375 24.74 -6.16 4.75
C LEU A 375 24.74 -6.49 6.25
N CYS A 376 24.72 -5.49 7.13
CA CYS A 376 24.53 -5.72 8.57
C CYS A 376 23.18 -6.38 8.86
N PHE A 377 22.10 -5.87 8.25
CA PHE A 377 20.78 -6.49 8.38
C PHE A 377 20.73 -7.90 7.79
N ALA A 378 21.42 -8.18 6.68
CA ALA A 378 21.52 -9.52 6.10
C ALA A 378 22.11 -10.50 7.12
N ALA A 379 23.21 -10.12 7.77
CA ALA A 379 23.85 -10.95 8.79
C ALA A 379 22.92 -11.21 9.98
N VAL A 380 22.27 -10.16 10.49
CA VAL A 380 21.29 -10.27 11.59
C VAL A 380 20.14 -11.19 11.20
N TYR A 381 19.52 -10.99 10.04
CA TYR A 381 18.39 -11.79 9.55
C TYR A 381 18.80 -13.25 9.35
N TYR A 382 19.93 -13.51 8.70
CA TYR A 382 20.39 -14.89 8.46
C TYR A 382 20.60 -15.64 9.77
N VAL A 383 21.33 -15.05 10.73
CA VAL A 383 21.61 -15.69 12.03
C VAL A 383 20.32 -15.88 12.82
N LEU A 384 19.47 -14.86 12.91
CA LEU A 384 18.22 -14.92 13.65
C LEU A 384 17.27 -15.97 13.08
N PHE A 385 17.03 -15.97 11.77
CA PHE A 385 16.13 -16.93 11.13
C PHE A 385 16.67 -18.34 11.27
N ARG A 386 17.96 -18.56 11.00
CA ARG A 386 18.56 -19.89 11.13
C ARG A 386 18.48 -20.41 12.57
N PHE A 387 18.78 -19.55 13.54
CA PHE A 387 18.65 -19.88 14.96
C PHE A 387 17.20 -20.23 15.33
N ALA A 388 16.25 -19.37 14.99
CA ALA A 388 14.84 -19.57 15.32
C ALA A 388 14.27 -20.85 14.69
N ILE A 389 14.55 -21.08 13.40
CA ILE A 389 14.08 -22.27 12.68
C ILE A 389 14.59 -23.56 13.33
N VAL A 390 15.89 -23.61 13.67
CA VAL A 390 16.49 -24.81 14.26
C VAL A 390 16.09 -24.98 15.72
N LYS A 391 16.17 -23.93 16.54
CA LYS A 391 15.94 -23.99 17.98
C LYS A 391 14.48 -24.30 18.34
N PHE A 392 13.53 -23.72 17.59
CA PHE A 392 12.10 -23.90 17.82
C PHE A 392 11.45 -24.89 16.85
N ASN A 393 12.26 -25.55 16.01
CA ASN A 393 11.82 -26.51 15.01
C ASN A 393 10.65 -25.99 14.14
N LEU A 394 10.80 -24.77 13.63
CA LEU A 394 9.76 -24.15 12.80
C LEU A 394 9.58 -24.92 11.49
N THR A 395 8.34 -25.17 11.09
CA THR A 395 7.94 -25.87 9.85
C THR A 395 7.99 -24.94 8.64
N THR A 396 9.10 -24.23 8.44
CA THR A 396 9.33 -23.42 7.23
C THR A 396 9.37 -24.30 5.97
N PRO A 397 9.19 -23.71 4.76
CA PRO A 397 9.23 -24.48 3.52
C PRO A 397 10.46 -25.38 3.44
N GLY A 398 10.24 -26.68 3.22
CA GLY A 398 11.31 -27.68 3.24
C GLY A 398 11.40 -28.52 4.51
N ARG A 399 10.57 -28.23 5.53
CA ARG A 399 10.59 -28.92 6.83
C ARG A 399 9.24 -29.55 7.24
N GLU A 400 8.22 -29.49 6.37
CA GLU A 400 6.89 -30.11 6.59
C GLU A 400 6.99 -31.62 6.88
N PRO A 401 6.06 -32.19 7.68
CA PRO A 401 5.95 -33.65 7.90
C PRO A 401 5.69 -34.40 6.59
N GLU A 402 6.15 -35.65 6.46
CA GLU A 402 6.02 -36.42 5.20
C GLU A 402 4.57 -36.70 4.79
N GLU A 403 3.66 -36.82 5.75
CA GLU A 403 2.24 -37.11 5.52
C GLU A 403 1.48 -35.94 4.84
N GLU A 404 1.94 -34.69 4.99
CA GLU A 404 1.35 -33.52 4.31
C GLU A 404 1.87 -33.33 2.87
N ILE A 405 2.83 -34.16 2.43
CA ILE A 405 3.56 -33.99 1.17
C ILE A 405 2.95 -34.80 0.01
N GLU A 406 2.29 -35.93 0.28
CA GLU A 406 1.72 -36.79 -0.77
C GLU A 406 0.53 -36.19 -1.54
N ASP A 407 -0.10 -35.14 -1.01
CA ASP A 407 -1.32 -34.55 -1.58
C ASP A 407 -1.03 -33.44 -2.63
N VAL A 408 0.18 -32.89 -2.67
CA VAL A 408 0.54 -31.75 -3.56
C VAL A 408 1.18 -32.20 -4.87
N THR A 409 1.77 -33.41 -4.91
CA THR A 409 2.40 -33.99 -6.12
C THR A 409 1.46 -34.87 -6.95
N LYS A 410 0.21 -35.08 -6.50
CA LYS A 410 -0.83 -35.84 -7.20
C LYS A 410 -1.88 -34.99 -7.94
N ALA A 411 -1.76 -33.66 -7.94
CA ALA A 411 -2.71 -32.74 -8.57
C ALA A 411 -2.25 -32.21 -9.93
#